data_AF-A0A8J6PHQ6-F1
#
_entry.id   AF-A0A8J6PHQ6-F1
#
_cell.length_a   1.000
_cell.length_b   1.000
_cell.length_c   1.000
_cell.angle_alpha   90.00
_cell.angle_beta   90.00
_cell.angle_gamma   90.00
#
_symmetry.space_group_name_H-M   'P 1'
#
loop_
_entity.id
_entity.type
_entity.pdbx_description
1 polymer ?
#
loop_
_entity_poly.entity_id
_entity_poly.type
_entity_poly.pdbx_seq_one_letter_code
_entity_poly.pdbx_strand_id
1 'polypeptide(L)'
;MSWLSSTHLHRPALRRWATLAFATAALWAVLGLIGAPSPALFASLVTAIALALANLGPSRFPRWAVAISQAALGAVIGSMIQPDTRRGLGSAWLPTVAIGLATLLISIVAGVLLGLHRDVDPLTGSLSLIAGGAT
;
A
#
# COMPACT_ATOMS: atom_id res chain seq x y z
N MET A 1 3.95 15.19 38.51
CA MET A 1 3.45 14.05 37.71
C MET A 1 4.13 14.00 36.34
N SER A 2 5.33 13.42 36.34
CA SER A 2 6.05 12.58 35.34
C SER A 2 5.75 12.56 33.82
N TRP A 3 5.28 13.63 33.16
CA TRP A 3 5.00 13.58 31.70
C TRP A 3 6.14 13.98 30.75
N LEU A 4 7.41 14.04 31.20
CA LEU A 4 8.55 14.51 30.37
C LEU A 4 9.69 13.50 30.16
N SER A 5 9.52 12.21 30.48
CA SER A 5 10.60 11.21 30.33
C SER A 5 10.14 9.92 29.65
N SER A 6 9.98 9.94 28.33
CA SER A 6 9.96 8.71 27.52
C SER A 6 10.28 8.93 26.03
N THR A 7 11.21 9.83 25.70
CA THR A 7 11.87 9.80 24.37
C THR A 7 13.03 8.80 24.36
N HIS A 8 12.79 7.58 24.85
CA HIS A 8 13.62 6.44 24.49
C HIS A 8 13.04 5.83 23.21
N LEU A 9 13.10 6.58 22.11
CA LEU A 9 13.00 5.99 20.78
C LEU A 9 14.09 4.93 20.72
N HIS A 10 13.69 3.67 20.84
CA HIS A 10 14.60 2.55 20.84
C HIS A 10 15.48 2.66 19.58
N ARG A 11 16.78 2.92 19.74
CA ARG A 11 17.79 2.94 18.67
C ARG A 11 17.59 1.82 17.60
N PRO A 12 17.16 0.59 17.93
CA PRO A 12 16.84 -0.42 16.91
C PRO A 12 15.67 -0.05 15.98
N ALA A 13 14.67 0.71 16.42
CA ALA A 13 13.54 1.11 15.59
C ALA A 13 13.96 2.12 14.52
N LEU A 14 14.70 3.17 14.91
CA LEU A 14 15.19 4.18 13.97
C LEU A 14 16.09 3.57 12.89
N ARG A 15 16.92 2.60 13.28
CA ARG A 15 17.78 1.88 12.33
C ARG A 15 16.97 1.12 11.28
N ARG A 16 15.88 0.44 11.68
CA ARG A 16 15.00 -0.29 10.74
C ARG A 16 14.27 0.64 9.78
N TRP A 17 13.80 1.79 10.28
CA TRP A 17 13.19 2.82 9.45
C TRP A 17 14.19 3.43 8.47
N ALA A 18 15.42 3.71 8.91
CA ALA A 18 16.49 4.21 8.06
C ALA A 18 16.90 3.18 6.99
N THR A 19 17.02 1.89 7.35
CA THR A 19 17.31 0.84 6.36
C THR A 19 16.20 0.70 5.33
N LEU A 20 14.94 0.83 5.75
CA LEU A 20 13.80 0.77 4.84
C LEU A 20 13.78 1.96 3.87
N ALA A 21 13.96 3.19 4.39
CA ALA A 21 14.02 4.39 3.58
C ALA A 21 15.20 4.35 2.59
N PHE A 22 16.38 3.97 3.08
CA PHE A 22 17.60 3.91 2.26
C PHE A 22 17.51 2.83 1.18
N ALA A 23 17.10 1.62 1.52
CA ALA A 23 16.95 0.54 0.54
C ALA A 23 15.90 0.87 -0.53
N THR A 24 14.80 1.51 -0.13
CA THR A 24 13.75 1.95 -1.07
C THR A 24 14.29 3.02 -2.01
N ALA A 25 15.02 4.02 -1.49
CA ALA A 25 15.60 5.09 -2.30
C ALA A 25 16.68 4.55 -3.28
N ALA A 26 17.52 3.62 -2.83
CA ALA A 26 18.53 2.99 -3.67
C ALA A 26 17.89 2.18 -4.82
N LEU A 27 16.90 1.34 -4.51
CA LEU A 27 16.21 0.56 -5.53
C LEU A 27 15.40 1.44 -6.48
N TRP A 28 14.77 2.50 -5.97
CA TRP A 28 14.09 3.50 -6.78
C TRP A 28 15.02 4.18 -7.78
N ALA A 29 16.23 4.57 -7.35
CA ALA A 29 17.22 5.18 -8.24
C ALA A 29 17.66 4.20 -9.35
N VAL A 30 17.91 2.93 -9.00
CA VAL A 30 18.25 1.89 -9.99
C VAL A 30 17.12 1.68 -10.99
N LEU A 31 15.87 1.56 -10.53
CA LEU A 31 14.70 1.40 -11.39
C LEU A 31 14.43 2.63 -12.27
N GLY A 32 14.74 3.83 -11.76
CA GLY A 32 14.65 5.08 -12.53
C GLY A 32 15.67 5.13 -13.66
N LEU A 33 16.89 4.63 -13.43
CA LEU A 33 17.95 4.59 -14.45
C LEU A 33 17.63 3.65 -15.63
N ILE A 34 16.88 2.58 -15.39
CA ILE A 34 16.46 1.63 -16.44
C ILE A 34 15.13 2.03 -17.11
N GLY A 35 14.57 3.19 -16.78
CA GLY A 35 13.34 3.71 -17.40
C GLY A 35 12.08 2.91 -17.07
N ALA A 36 12.06 2.20 -15.93
CA ALA A 36 10.90 1.40 -15.55
C ALA A 36 9.65 2.29 -15.37
N PRO A 37 8.46 1.86 -15.83
CA PRO A 37 7.22 2.54 -15.50
C PRO A 37 6.94 2.41 -13.98
N SER A 38 6.59 3.52 -13.35
CA SER A 38 6.32 3.63 -11.90
C SER A 38 7.42 3.07 -10.95
N PRO A 39 8.67 3.55 -11.04
CA PRO A 39 9.80 3.04 -10.23
C PRO A 39 9.53 3.05 -8.73
N ALA A 40 8.81 4.06 -8.24
CA ALA A 40 8.54 4.25 -6.81
C ALA A 40 7.63 3.15 -6.23
N LEU A 41 6.63 2.71 -6.99
CA LEU A 41 5.71 1.65 -6.55
C LEU A 41 6.41 0.30 -6.50
N PHE A 42 7.20 -0.03 -7.52
CA PHE A 42 7.94 -1.29 -7.56
C PHE A 42 9.07 -1.31 -6.52
N ALA A 43 9.83 -0.23 -6.39
CA ALA A 43 10.89 -0.14 -5.39
C ALA A 43 10.35 -0.31 -3.98
N SER A 44 9.30 0.43 -3.61
CA SER A 44 8.70 0.34 -2.28
C SER A 44 8.13 -1.05 -1.98
N LEU A 45 7.44 -1.68 -2.95
CA LEU A 45 6.89 -3.02 -2.79
C LEU A 45 8.00 -4.07 -2.59
N VAL A 46 9.00 -4.11 -3.48
CA VAL A 46 10.09 -5.09 -3.42
C VAL A 46 10.90 -4.91 -2.15
N THR A 47 11.24 -3.67 -1.78
CA THR A 47 11.97 -3.41 -0.54
C THR A 47 11.16 -3.80 0.70
N ALA A 48 9.85 -3.51 0.73
CA ALA A 48 8.99 -3.91 1.83
C ALA A 48 8.90 -5.44 1.97
N ILE A 49 8.72 -6.17 0.86
CA ILE A 49 8.69 -7.63 0.83
C ILE A 49 10.03 -8.21 1.32
N ALA A 50 11.15 -7.72 0.79
CA ALA A 50 12.48 -8.20 1.16
C ALA A 50 12.77 -8.01 2.66
N LEU A 51 12.42 -6.84 3.22
CA LEU A 51 12.60 -6.55 4.64
C LEU A 51 11.63 -7.31 5.55
N ALA A 52 10.41 -7.57 5.08
CA ALA A 52 9.44 -8.41 5.78
C ALA A 52 9.93 -9.86 5.87
N LEU A 53 10.40 -10.44 4.76
CA LEU A 53 10.96 -11.79 4.71
C LEU A 53 12.22 -11.94 5.56
N ALA A 54 13.06 -10.89 5.61
CA ALA A 54 14.25 -10.91 6.45
C ALA A 54 13.98 -10.66 7.94
N ASN A 55 12.73 -10.33 8.32
CA ASN A 55 12.34 -9.93 9.68
C ASN A 55 13.08 -8.66 10.19
N LEU A 56 13.57 -7.82 9.26
CA LEU A 56 14.19 -6.51 9.53
C LEU A 56 13.18 -5.36 9.45
N GLY A 57 11.93 -5.63 9.11
CA GLY A 57 10.86 -4.63 9.00
C GLY A 57 10.59 -3.86 10.31
N PRO A 58 10.12 -2.60 10.21
CA PRO A 58 9.55 -1.88 11.35
C PRO A 58 8.35 -2.65 11.93
N SER A 59 8.24 -2.72 13.24
CA SER A 59 7.22 -3.55 13.92
C SER A 59 5.80 -2.99 13.84
N ARG A 60 5.62 -1.66 13.77
CA ARG A 60 4.32 -1.00 13.60
C ARG A 60 4.46 0.28 12.79
N PHE A 61 3.62 0.43 11.78
CA PHE A 61 3.43 1.70 11.10
C PHE A 61 2.50 2.58 11.95
N PRO A 62 2.86 3.84 12.21
CA PRO A 62 1.96 4.73 12.93
C PRO A 62 0.74 5.05 12.06
N ARG A 63 -0.45 5.08 12.67
CA ARG A 63 -1.74 5.27 11.96
C ARG A 63 -1.77 6.51 11.07
N TRP A 64 -1.12 7.60 11.49
CA TRP A 64 -1.02 8.83 10.71
C TRP A 64 -0.23 8.65 9.41
N ALA A 65 0.80 7.80 9.37
CA ALA A 65 1.61 7.58 8.17
C ALA A 65 0.81 6.80 7.11
N VAL A 66 -0.04 5.87 7.55
CA VAL A 66 -1.00 5.17 6.66
C VAL A 66 -2.01 6.18 6.11
N ALA A 67 -2.57 7.04 6.96
CA ALA A 67 -3.54 8.06 6.54
C ALA A 67 -2.96 9.04 5.50
N ILE A 68 -1.73 9.53 5.71
CA ILE A 68 -1.05 10.44 4.76
C ILE A 68 -0.81 9.72 3.42
N SER A 69 -0.38 8.46 3.44
CA SER A 69 -0.18 7.67 2.22
C SER A 69 -1.48 7.49 1.45
N GLN A 70 -2.59 7.20 2.13
CA GLN A 70 -3.91 7.09 1.51
C GLN A 70 -4.40 8.43 0.94
N ALA A 71 -4.18 9.53 1.65
CA ALA A 71 -4.51 10.86 1.16
C ALA A 71 -3.72 11.22 -0.11
N ALA A 72 -2.41 10.94 -0.15
CA ALA A 72 -1.58 11.16 -1.32
C ALA A 72 -2.02 10.30 -2.51
N LEU A 73 -2.30 9.00 -2.29
CA LEU A 73 -2.82 8.11 -3.32
C LEU A 73 -4.17 8.60 -3.87
N GLY A 74 -5.09 8.99 -3.00
CA GLY A 74 -6.39 9.55 -3.39
C GLY A 74 -6.25 10.84 -4.22
N ALA A 75 -5.32 11.72 -3.84
CA ALA A 75 -5.04 12.95 -4.59
C ALA A 75 -4.45 12.66 -5.98
N VAL A 76 -3.49 11.73 -6.08
CA VAL A 76 -2.89 11.33 -7.37
C VAL A 76 -3.94 10.69 -8.28
N ILE A 77 -4.72 9.74 -7.77
CA ILE A 77 -5.81 9.09 -8.53
C ILE A 77 -6.85 10.13 -8.97
N GLY A 78 -7.23 11.04 -8.07
CA GLY A 78 -8.15 12.13 -8.38
C GLY A 78 -7.64 13.07 -9.47
N SER A 79 -6.32 13.35 -9.47
CA SER A 79 -5.69 14.20 -10.50
C SER A 79 -5.70 13.59 -11.90
N MET A 80 -5.79 12.25 -12.01
CA MET A 80 -5.86 11.55 -13.28
C MET A 80 -7.25 11.61 -13.94
N ILE A 81 -8.27 12.16 -13.26
CA ILE A 81 -9.62 12.30 -13.81
C ILE A 81 -9.66 13.54 -14.73
N GLN A 82 -9.46 13.34 -16.03
CA GLN A 82 -9.60 14.42 -17.01
C GLN A 82 -11.07 14.85 -17.21
N PRO A 83 -11.32 16.16 -17.43
CA PRO A 83 -12.67 16.69 -17.70
C PRO A 83 -13.31 16.13 -18.98
N ASP A 84 -12.52 15.82 -20.01
CA ASP A 84 -13.05 15.31 -21.29
C ASP A 84 -13.60 13.88 -21.18
N THR A 85 -13.05 13.07 -20.27
CA THR A 85 -13.57 11.75 -19.90
C THR A 85 -14.98 11.85 -19.30
N ARG A 86 -15.35 12.98 -18.66
CA ARG A 86 -16.71 13.17 -18.11
C ARG A 86 -17.80 13.23 -19.18
N ARG A 87 -17.50 13.77 -20.37
CA ARG A 87 -18.50 13.86 -21.46
C ARG A 87 -18.76 12.49 -22.10
N GLY A 88 -17.73 11.64 -22.20
CA GLY A 88 -17.86 10.25 -22.65
C GLY A 88 -18.47 9.32 -21.59
N LEU A 89 -18.20 9.56 -20.31
CA LEU A 89 -18.84 8.84 -19.21
C LEU A 89 -20.33 9.17 -19.07
N GLY A 90 -20.76 10.39 -19.41
CA GLY A 90 -22.19 10.78 -19.31
C GLY A 90 -23.15 9.81 -20.03
N SER A 91 -22.74 9.22 -21.15
CA SER A 91 -23.57 8.25 -21.89
C SER A 91 -23.37 6.78 -21.47
N ALA A 92 -22.23 6.43 -20.87
CA ALA A 92 -21.85 5.05 -20.53
C ALA A 92 -21.46 4.83 -19.05
N TRP A 93 -21.82 5.76 -18.15
CA TRP A 93 -21.40 5.73 -16.74
C TRP A 93 -21.87 4.45 -16.04
N LEU A 94 -23.07 3.98 -16.36
CA LEU A 94 -23.66 2.80 -15.73
C LEU A 94 -22.86 1.53 -16.12
N PRO A 95 -22.56 1.25 -17.40
CA PRO A 95 -21.59 0.23 -17.79
C PRO A 95 -20.22 0.35 -17.13
N THR A 96 -19.65 1.56 -17.04
CA THR A 96 -18.33 1.76 -16.43
C THR A 96 -18.31 1.42 -14.94
N VAL A 97 -19.32 1.86 -14.19
CA VAL A 97 -19.47 1.52 -12.77
C VAL A 97 -19.71 0.02 -12.61
N ALA A 98 -20.55 -0.58 -13.47
CA ALA A 98 -20.81 -2.02 -13.43
C ALA A 98 -19.54 -2.85 -13.69
N ILE A 99 -18.72 -2.46 -14.67
CA ILE A 99 -17.42 -3.12 -14.93
C ILE A 99 -16.47 -2.92 -13.74
N GLY A 100 -16.38 -1.71 -13.19
CA GLY A 100 -15.54 -1.45 -12.01
C GLY A 100 -15.95 -2.30 -10.81
N LEU A 101 -17.25 -2.42 -10.54
CA LEU A 101 -17.79 -3.29 -9.50
C LEU A 101 -17.53 -4.77 -9.81
N ALA A 102 -17.68 -5.20 -11.06
CA ALA A 102 -17.38 -6.57 -11.47
C ALA A 102 -15.90 -6.90 -11.28
N THR A 103 -14.99 -6.00 -11.70
CA THR A 103 -13.55 -6.17 -11.49
C THR A 103 -13.21 -6.23 -10.00
N LEU A 104 -13.81 -5.34 -9.18
CA LEU A 104 -13.63 -5.35 -7.73
C LEU A 104 -14.10 -6.68 -7.12
N LEU A 105 -15.28 -7.16 -7.50
CA LEU A 105 -15.82 -8.44 -7.04
C LEU A 105 -14.92 -9.61 -7.45
N ILE A 106 -14.43 -9.63 -8.70
CA ILE A 106 -13.51 -10.66 -9.18
C ILE A 106 -12.21 -10.65 -8.36
N SER A 107 -11.64 -9.47 -8.08
CA SER A 107 -10.44 -9.35 -7.23
C SER A 107 -10.69 -9.84 -5.80
N ILE A 108 -11.84 -9.51 -5.21
CA ILE A 108 -12.23 -9.99 -3.88
C ILE A 108 -12.36 -11.52 -3.89
N VAL A 109 -13.09 -12.08 -4.86
CA VAL A 109 -13.27 -13.53 -4.98
C VAL A 109 -11.93 -14.24 -5.19
N ALA A 110 -11.06 -13.71 -6.06
CA ALA A 110 -9.73 -14.25 -6.28
C ALA A 110 -8.88 -14.24 -5.01
N GLY A 111 -8.92 -13.15 -4.22
CA GLY A 111 -8.22 -13.09 -2.95
C GLY A 111 -8.82 -14.05 -1.91
N VAL A 112 -10.15 -14.17 -1.82
CA VAL A 112 -10.81 -15.14 -0.93
C VAL A 112 -10.42 -16.57 -1.31
N LEU A 113 -10.40 -16.90 -2.60
CA LEU A 113 -9.95 -18.20 -3.11
C LEU A 113 -8.48 -18.47 -2.78
N LEU A 114 -7.63 -17.44 -2.78
CA LEU A 114 -6.23 -17.55 -2.36
C LEU A 114 -6.11 -17.76 -0.83
N GLY A 115 -6.97 -17.09 -0.04
CA GLY A 115 -7.07 -17.24 1.41
C GLY A 115 -7.70 -18.56 1.87
N LEU A 116 -8.36 -19.30 0.97
CA LEU A 116 -8.85 -20.67 1.18
C LEU A 116 -7.73 -21.73 1.13
N HIS A 117 -6.50 -21.36 0.75
CA HIS A 117 -5.35 -22.26 0.79
C HIS A 117 -4.79 -22.41 2.22
N ARG A 118 -4.52 -23.66 2.59
CA ARG A 118 -4.66 -24.30 3.91
C ARG A 118 -3.75 -23.91 5.09
N ASP A 119 -3.16 -22.71 5.13
CA ASP A 119 -2.31 -22.29 6.27
C ASP A 119 -2.63 -20.89 6.85
N VAL A 120 -3.77 -20.28 6.48
CA VAL A 120 -4.13 -18.92 6.90
C VAL A 120 -5.52 -18.91 7.55
N ASP A 121 -5.56 -18.52 8.83
CA ASP A 121 -6.80 -18.35 9.59
C ASP A 121 -7.78 -17.42 8.83
N PRO A 122 -9.07 -17.77 8.66
CA PRO A 122 -10.04 -17.02 7.86
C PRO A 122 -10.16 -15.54 8.24
N LEU A 123 -9.83 -15.21 9.49
CA LEU A 123 -9.79 -13.86 10.05
C LEU A 123 -8.62 -13.05 9.47
N THR A 124 -7.46 -13.67 9.25
CA THR A 124 -6.29 -13.05 8.58
C THR A 124 -6.53 -12.88 7.08
N GLY A 125 -7.21 -13.85 6.45
CA GLY A 125 -7.62 -13.78 5.04
C GLY A 125 -8.56 -12.60 4.78
N SER A 126 -9.69 -12.52 5.50
CA SER A 126 -10.65 -11.41 5.35
C SER A 126 -10.05 -10.04 5.69
N LEU A 127 -9.20 -9.93 6.72
CA LEU A 127 -8.55 -8.67 7.09
C LEU A 127 -7.49 -8.21 6.07
N SER A 128 -6.80 -9.14 5.41
CA SER A 128 -5.87 -8.80 4.31
C SER A 128 -6.59 -8.33 3.05
N LEU A 129 -7.82 -8.81 2.83
CA LEU A 129 -8.63 -8.51 1.64
C LEU A 129 -9.41 -7.20 1.73
N ILE A 130 -9.88 -6.81 2.92
CA ILE A 130 -10.70 -5.60 3.10
C ILE A 130 -9.85 -4.32 3.08
N ALA A 131 -8.51 -4.42 3.03
CA ALA A 131 -7.57 -3.34 2.71
C ALA A 131 -8.01 -1.94 3.21
N GLY A 132 -8.35 -1.86 4.50
CA GLY A 132 -8.46 -0.63 5.29
C GLY A 132 -7.43 -0.57 6.44
N GLY A 133 -6.61 -1.62 6.59
CA GLY A 133 -5.65 -1.78 7.68
C GLY A 133 -6.28 -2.32 8.96
N ALA A 134 -5.70 -3.38 9.52
CA ALA A 134 -5.94 -3.74 10.91
C ALA A 134 -5.36 -2.61 11.78
N THR A 135 -6.23 -1.79 12.38
CA THR A 135 -5.84 -0.65 13.21
C THR A 135 -5.35 -1.06 14.58
#